data_AF-A0AAW2JCL5-F1
#
_entry.id   AF-A0AAW2JCL5-F1
#
_cell.length_a   1.000
_cell.length_b   1.000
_cell.length_c   1.000
_cell.angle_alpha   90.00
_cell.angle_beta   90.00
_cell.angle_gamma   90.00
#
_symmetry.space_group_name_H-M   'P 1'
#
loop_
_entity.id
_entity.type
_entity.pdbx_description
1 polymer ?
#
loop_
_entity_poly.entity_id
_entity_poly.type
_entity_poly.pdbx_seq_one_letter_code
_entity_poly.pdbx_strand_id
1 'polypeptide(L)'
;MPKLMFTSRNQNRHDGLATFTPTTVVRSGSAKGKWIKVVKPVDLIQGHNDITLLSQTVGLQNYGAFLEKDGAGFRGQIILKGFKNGDRKLTQTMWTYQVGLRGESLRIYSIDENGSTEWTDLPTDATATRFSWYKIFFVYTILQQQYVVLVTSVFKTLSTFFLFVVSSSIQTYFDAPGGLDPVALDLSSMGKGQVWVNGHHIGRYWTLNAPKDGCQTCDYRGAYDSDKYHIPRSWLQASDNLLVVFEETEKNPFEISIKSQYRETICAEVSENYYPPLHAWSLPKTSNGTISLKHTVPEIHLRCDAGNTISSVKFASYGTPQGSCQNFSRGNCHSPNSFSVVSQACMGRQSCSISISNAVFGGDPCRGVVKTLSVEMRCSSLSSTSSAVML
;
A
#
# COMPACT_ATOMS: atom_id res chain seq x y z
N MET A 1 -13.57 -35.79 -19.00
CA MET A 1 -12.44 -35.17 -18.28
C MET A 1 -12.70 -35.22 -16.79
N PRO A 2 -11.69 -35.60 -15.98
CA PRO A 2 -11.78 -35.57 -14.52
C PRO A 2 -12.11 -34.17 -13.99
N LYS A 3 -12.85 -34.11 -12.89
CA LYS A 3 -13.22 -32.85 -12.23
C LYS A 3 -12.96 -32.93 -10.73
N LEU A 4 -12.25 -31.94 -10.19
CA LEU A 4 -12.08 -31.77 -8.75
C LEU A 4 -13.25 -30.95 -8.19
N MET A 5 -13.83 -31.46 -7.11
CA MET A 5 -14.97 -30.85 -6.42
C MET A 5 -14.64 -30.64 -4.95
N PHE A 6 -14.82 -29.43 -4.45
CA PHE A 6 -14.60 -29.08 -3.04
C PHE A 6 -15.51 -27.93 -2.61
N THR A 7 -15.67 -27.74 -1.31
CA THR A 7 -16.33 -26.55 -0.76
C THR A 7 -15.29 -25.58 -0.24
N SER A 8 -15.41 -24.31 -0.62
CA SER A 8 -14.47 -23.27 -0.22
C SER A 8 -15.17 -21.97 0.14
N ARG A 9 -14.52 -21.16 0.97
CA ARG A 9 -14.98 -19.82 1.33
C ARG A 9 -13.83 -18.84 1.32
N ASN A 10 -14.15 -17.69 0.76
CA ASN A 10 -13.39 -16.46 0.87
C ASN A 10 -14.02 -15.59 1.96
N GLN A 11 -13.23 -15.12 2.93
CA GLN A 11 -13.67 -14.09 3.88
C GLN A 11 -13.78 -12.74 3.21
N ASN A 12 -12.86 -12.41 2.32
CA ASN A 12 -12.87 -11.17 1.56
C ASN A 12 -13.10 -11.41 0.08
N ARG A 13 -13.67 -10.42 -0.62
CA ARG A 13 -13.98 -10.48 -2.07
C ARG A 13 -12.74 -10.74 -2.95
N HIS A 14 -11.57 -10.67 -2.32
CA HIS A 14 -10.23 -10.67 -2.89
C HIS A 14 -9.37 -11.84 -2.37
N ASP A 15 -9.92 -12.76 -1.58
CA ASP A 15 -9.21 -13.99 -1.23
C ASP A 15 -9.05 -14.89 -2.47
N GLY A 16 -7.95 -15.62 -2.53
CA GLY A 16 -7.59 -16.49 -3.65
C GLY A 16 -7.63 -17.96 -3.28
N LEU A 17 -8.21 -18.80 -4.14
CA LEU A 17 -7.97 -20.24 -4.12
C LEU A 17 -7.38 -20.65 -5.47
N ALA A 18 -6.31 -21.43 -5.43
CA ALA A 18 -5.70 -21.99 -6.63
C ALA A 18 -5.54 -23.50 -6.47
N THR A 19 -5.87 -24.23 -7.53
CA THR A 19 -5.56 -25.64 -7.66
C THR A 19 -4.43 -25.77 -8.65
N PHE A 20 -3.38 -26.49 -8.27
CA PHE A 20 -2.26 -26.83 -9.14
C PHE A 20 -2.29 -28.34 -9.39
N THR A 21 -2.25 -28.69 -10.67
CA THR A 21 -1.96 -30.04 -11.15
C THR A 21 -0.63 -30.00 -11.90
N PRO A 22 -0.04 -31.16 -12.27
CA PRO A 22 1.22 -31.18 -13.01
C PRO A 22 1.21 -30.38 -14.32
N THR A 23 0.03 -30.10 -14.89
CA THR A 23 -0.10 -29.44 -16.21
C THR A 23 -0.92 -28.16 -16.18
N THR A 24 -1.71 -27.88 -15.14
CA THR A 24 -2.62 -26.72 -15.11
C THR A 24 -2.71 -26.02 -13.75
N VAL A 25 -2.88 -24.69 -13.81
CA VAL A 25 -3.21 -23.85 -12.65
C VAL A 25 -4.60 -23.29 -12.84
N VAL A 26 -5.50 -23.57 -11.89
CA VAL A 26 -6.90 -23.14 -11.95
C VAL A 26 -7.23 -22.27 -10.75
N ARG A 27 -7.55 -20.99 -10.99
CA ARG A 27 -8.06 -20.09 -9.94
C ARG A 27 -9.56 -20.25 -9.74
N SER A 28 -9.96 -20.26 -8.47
CA SER A 28 -11.35 -20.28 -8.03
C SER A 28 -11.51 -19.29 -6.87
N GLY A 29 -12.68 -18.71 -6.72
CA GLY A 29 -12.95 -17.79 -5.62
C GLY A 29 -14.44 -17.72 -5.33
N SER A 30 -14.78 -17.43 -4.07
CA SER A 30 -16.14 -17.20 -3.62
C SER A 30 -16.46 -15.71 -3.52
N ALA A 31 -17.73 -15.36 -3.67
CA ALA A 31 -18.25 -14.08 -3.21
C ALA A 31 -18.09 -13.98 -1.68
N LYS A 32 -17.74 -12.79 -1.19
CA LYS A 32 -17.43 -12.48 0.23
C LYS A 32 -18.37 -13.22 1.21
N GLY A 33 -17.80 -14.02 2.10
CA GLY A 33 -18.49 -14.57 3.27
C GLY A 33 -19.39 -15.78 3.03
N LYS A 34 -19.44 -16.36 1.82
CA LYS A 34 -20.25 -17.57 1.56
C LYS A 34 -19.39 -18.78 1.21
N TRP A 35 -19.75 -19.92 1.76
CA TRP A 35 -19.22 -21.21 1.35
C TRP A 35 -19.87 -21.64 0.04
N ILE A 36 -19.06 -21.85 -0.99
CA ILE A 36 -19.53 -22.28 -2.30
C ILE A 36 -18.94 -23.63 -2.65
N LYS A 37 -19.68 -24.38 -3.46
CA LYS A 37 -19.20 -25.59 -4.10
C LYS A 37 -18.43 -25.19 -5.36
N VAL A 38 -17.16 -25.55 -5.39
CA VAL A 38 -16.27 -25.35 -6.54
C VAL A 38 -16.18 -26.66 -7.30
N VAL A 39 -16.30 -26.59 -8.62
CA VAL A 39 -16.13 -27.72 -9.54
C VAL A 39 -15.21 -27.25 -10.65
N LYS A 40 -14.01 -27.84 -10.74
CA LYS A 40 -13.01 -27.48 -11.74
C LYS A 40 -12.54 -28.70 -12.52
N PRO A 41 -12.41 -28.60 -13.86
CA PRO A 41 -11.72 -29.63 -14.63
C PRO A 41 -10.26 -29.69 -14.18
N VAL A 42 -9.72 -30.90 -14.15
CA VAL A 42 -8.31 -31.15 -13.83
C VAL A 42 -7.71 -32.11 -14.84
N ASP A 43 -6.50 -31.79 -15.25
CA ASP A 43 -5.71 -32.63 -16.14
C ASP A 43 -4.81 -33.51 -15.28
N LEU A 44 -4.88 -34.81 -15.52
CA LEU A 44 -4.15 -35.82 -14.77
C LEU A 44 -3.34 -36.65 -15.75
N ILE A 45 -2.11 -36.99 -15.36
CA ILE A 45 -1.24 -37.90 -16.11
C ILE A 45 -1.44 -39.34 -15.64
N GLN A 46 -0.99 -40.30 -16.45
CA GLN A 46 -0.95 -41.69 -16.04
C GLN A 46 0.06 -41.88 -14.89
N GLY A 47 -0.34 -42.53 -13.82
CA GLY A 47 0.52 -42.78 -12.65
C GLY A 47 0.25 -41.82 -11.50
N HIS A 48 1.32 -41.44 -10.79
CA HIS A 48 1.24 -40.56 -9.63
C HIS A 48 0.92 -39.12 -10.03
N ASN A 49 0.03 -38.46 -9.30
CA ASN A 49 -0.38 -37.08 -9.53
C ASN A 49 -0.39 -36.32 -8.21
N ASP A 50 0.37 -35.23 -8.13
CA ASP A 50 0.29 -34.30 -7.03
C ASP A 50 -0.79 -33.25 -7.30
N ILE A 51 -1.73 -33.12 -6.37
CA ILE A 51 -2.76 -32.09 -6.40
C ILE A 51 -2.51 -31.13 -5.26
N THR A 52 -2.06 -29.91 -5.58
CA THR A 52 -1.82 -28.88 -4.57
C THR A 52 -2.99 -27.90 -4.53
N LEU A 53 -3.51 -27.66 -3.32
CA LEU A 53 -4.56 -26.68 -3.07
C LEU A 53 -3.99 -25.52 -2.26
N LEU A 54 -3.92 -24.36 -2.88
CA LEU A 54 -3.52 -23.13 -2.22
C LEU A 54 -4.77 -22.37 -1.76
N SER A 55 -4.83 -22.07 -0.46
CA SER A 55 -5.78 -21.14 0.12
C SER A 55 -5.03 -19.91 0.60
N GLN A 56 -5.50 -18.74 0.20
CA GLN A 56 -4.92 -17.47 0.57
C GLN A 56 -5.98 -16.53 1.11
N THR A 57 -5.69 -15.90 2.24
CA THR A 57 -6.51 -14.85 2.85
C THR A 57 -5.91 -13.48 2.61
N VAL A 58 -6.77 -12.48 2.38
CA VAL A 58 -6.39 -11.09 2.15
C VAL A 58 -6.97 -10.27 3.29
N GLY A 59 -6.34 -10.40 4.46
CA GLY A 59 -6.89 -9.93 5.73
C GLY A 59 -8.04 -10.80 6.22
N LEU A 60 -8.42 -10.63 7.48
CA LEU A 60 -9.57 -11.30 8.08
C LEU A 60 -10.74 -10.33 8.16
N GLN A 61 -11.95 -10.87 8.24
CA GLN A 61 -13.15 -10.07 8.51
C GLN A 61 -13.00 -9.38 9.88
N ASN A 62 -13.22 -8.06 9.91
CA ASN A 62 -13.00 -7.22 11.10
C ASN A 62 -14.28 -6.59 11.69
N TYR A 63 -15.46 -6.93 11.15
CA TYR A 63 -16.76 -6.52 11.69
C TYR A 63 -17.86 -7.55 11.36
N GLY A 64 -18.90 -7.61 12.20
CA GLY A 64 -20.04 -8.53 12.05
C GLY A 64 -20.17 -9.52 13.22
N ALA A 65 -21.37 -10.06 13.42
CA ALA A 65 -21.61 -11.03 14.49
C ALA A 65 -20.91 -12.36 14.20
N PHE A 66 -20.28 -12.95 15.23
CA PHE A 66 -19.62 -14.26 15.19
C PHE A 66 -18.55 -14.43 14.10
N LEU A 67 -17.88 -13.32 13.72
CA LEU A 67 -16.86 -13.31 12.66
C LEU A 67 -15.70 -14.29 12.93
N GLU A 68 -15.46 -14.62 14.19
CA GLU A 68 -14.43 -15.53 14.66
C GLU A 68 -14.73 -17.01 14.38
N LYS A 69 -16.01 -17.37 14.19
CA LYS A 69 -16.42 -18.78 14.11
C LYS A 69 -16.29 -19.41 12.73
N ASP A 70 -16.11 -18.59 11.71
CA ASP A 70 -16.65 -18.94 10.39
C ASP A 70 -15.57 -19.08 9.29
N GLY A 71 -14.32 -18.74 9.62
CA GLY A 71 -13.08 -19.16 8.94
C GLY A 71 -12.97 -18.82 7.45
N ALA A 72 -11.88 -19.29 6.82
CA ALA A 72 -11.61 -19.21 5.38
C ALA A 72 -10.97 -20.52 4.91
N GLY A 73 -10.96 -20.76 3.59
CA GLY A 73 -10.25 -21.89 2.98
C GLY A 73 -11.16 -23.03 2.53
N PHE A 74 -10.73 -24.27 2.72
CA PHE A 74 -11.44 -25.47 2.27
C PHE A 74 -12.14 -26.17 3.43
N ARG A 75 -13.35 -26.69 3.20
CA ARG A 75 -14.04 -27.55 4.17
C ARG A 75 -14.85 -28.65 3.49
N GLY A 76 -15.21 -29.67 4.27
CA GLY A 76 -16.11 -30.73 3.82
C GLY A 76 -15.42 -31.71 2.88
N GLN A 77 -16.20 -32.30 1.97
CA GLN A 77 -15.72 -33.37 1.09
C GLN A 77 -15.02 -32.82 -0.14
N ILE A 78 -13.80 -33.29 -0.37
CA ILE A 78 -13.02 -33.13 -1.59
C ILE A 78 -13.12 -34.43 -2.39
N ILE A 79 -13.65 -34.32 -3.61
CA ILE A 79 -14.01 -35.46 -4.47
C ILE A 79 -13.47 -35.22 -5.88
N LEU A 80 -12.86 -36.26 -6.45
CA LEU A 80 -12.42 -36.29 -7.84
C LEU A 80 -13.40 -37.18 -8.63
N LYS A 81 -14.08 -36.57 -9.60
CA LYS A 81 -15.12 -37.19 -10.42
C LYS A 81 -14.65 -37.46 -11.84
N GLY A 82 -15.39 -38.30 -12.57
CA GLY A 82 -15.20 -38.50 -14.01
C GLY A 82 -14.33 -39.70 -14.38
N PHE A 83 -14.12 -40.63 -13.46
CA PHE A 83 -13.50 -41.93 -13.73
C PHE A 83 -14.56 -42.99 -14.02
N LYS A 84 -14.21 -43.96 -14.88
CA LYS A 84 -15.08 -45.10 -15.21
C LYS A 84 -15.41 -45.96 -13.98
N ASN A 85 -14.48 -46.06 -13.03
CA ASN A 85 -14.58 -46.92 -11.84
C ASN A 85 -15.10 -46.15 -10.61
N GLY A 86 -15.94 -45.14 -10.84
CA GLY A 86 -16.56 -44.31 -9.80
C GLY A 86 -15.69 -43.16 -9.28
N ASP A 87 -16.31 -42.31 -8.46
CA ASP A 87 -15.68 -41.14 -7.86
C ASP A 87 -14.61 -41.52 -6.83
N ARG A 88 -13.59 -40.67 -6.67
CA ARG A 88 -12.54 -40.82 -5.66
C ARG A 88 -12.70 -39.76 -4.58
N LYS A 89 -12.83 -40.18 -3.31
CA LYS A 89 -12.95 -39.26 -2.16
C LYS A 89 -11.56 -38.95 -1.60
N LEU A 90 -10.98 -37.82 -2.01
CA LEU A 90 -9.66 -37.38 -1.55
C LEU A 90 -9.66 -37.00 -0.06
N THR A 91 -10.82 -36.64 0.50
CA THR A 91 -10.95 -36.36 1.95
C THR A 91 -10.49 -37.51 2.86
N GLN A 92 -10.51 -38.75 2.35
CA GLN A 92 -10.15 -39.95 3.11
C GLN A 92 -8.70 -40.40 2.86
N THR A 93 -7.95 -39.69 2.03
CA THR A 93 -6.53 -39.96 1.79
C THR A 93 -5.65 -39.17 2.77
N MET A 94 -4.35 -39.42 2.75
CA MET A 94 -3.39 -38.63 3.53
C MET A 94 -3.29 -37.21 2.95
N TRP A 95 -3.24 -36.20 3.83
CA TRP A 95 -3.06 -34.80 3.48
C TRP A 95 -1.80 -34.25 4.14
N THR A 96 -1.01 -33.51 3.38
CA THR A 96 0.12 -32.72 3.87
C THR A 96 -0.26 -31.25 3.89
N TYR A 97 0.09 -30.56 4.96
CA TYR A 97 -0.19 -29.13 5.15
C TYR A 97 1.11 -28.36 5.24
N GLN A 98 1.21 -27.27 4.47
CA GLN A 98 2.32 -26.32 4.56
C GLN A 98 1.73 -24.94 4.82
N VAL A 99 2.20 -24.29 5.89
CA VAL A 99 1.83 -22.91 6.23
C VAL A 99 2.88 -21.97 5.64
N GLY A 100 2.41 -20.97 4.89
CA GLY A 100 3.28 -19.98 4.27
C GLY A 100 4.05 -20.50 3.05
N LEU A 101 4.84 -19.61 2.47
CA LEU A 101 5.63 -19.86 1.28
C LEU A 101 7.04 -20.31 1.65
N ARG A 102 7.67 -21.12 0.80
CA ARG A 102 9.06 -21.58 1.02
C ARG A 102 10.05 -20.40 1.15
N GLY A 103 9.88 -19.35 0.36
CA GLY A 103 10.70 -18.14 0.48
C GLY A 103 10.52 -17.44 1.84
N GLU A 104 9.33 -17.51 2.43
CA GLU A 104 9.08 -16.96 3.76
C GLU A 104 9.76 -17.79 4.86
N SER A 105 9.71 -19.12 4.76
CA SER A 105 10.37 -20.00 5.72
C SER A 105 11.90 -19.90 5.68
N LEU A 106 12.46 -19.63 4.49
CA LEU A 106 13.88 -19.39 4.28
C LEU A 106 14.30 -17.93 4.53
N ARG A 107 13.34 -17.05 4.88
CA ARG A 107 13.55 -15.63 5.16
C ARG A 107 14.44 -14.93 4.13
N ILE A 108 14.24 -15.21 2.85
CA ILE A 108 15.06 -14.68 1.75
C ILE A 108 14.95 -13.17 1.59
N TYR A 109 13.97 -12.55 2.26
CA TYR A 109 13.80 -11.11 2.37
C TYR A 109 14.72 -10.47 3.43
N SER A 110 15.35 -11.26 4.32
CA SER A 110 16.22 -10.76 5.38
C SER A 110 17.62 -10.43 4.87
N ILE A 111 18.29 -9.48 5.53
CA ILE A 111 19.66 -9.08 5.16
C ILE A 111 20.65 -10.24 5.39
N ASP A 112 20.48 -11.00 6.48
CA ASP A 112 21.43 -12.03 6.89
C ASP A 112 21.27 -13.35 6.12
N GLU A 113 20.03 -13.77 5.82
CA GLU A 113 19.78 -15.09 5.23
C GLU A 113 19.71 -15.08 3.69
N ASN A 114 19.58 -13.91 3.03
CA ASN A 114 19.37 -13.86 1.57
C ASN A 114 20.54 -14.38 0.73
N GLY A 115 21.75 -14.42 1.28
CA GLY A 115 22.95 -14.94 0.60
C GLY A 115 23.02 -16.47 0.55
N SER A 116 22.18 -17.15 1.33
CA SER A 116 22.18 -18.63 1.43
C SER A 116 21.36 -19.32 0.34
N THR A 117 20.66 -18.55 -0.50
CA THR A 117 19.75 -19.08 -1.53
C THR A 117 20.25 -18.86 -2.94
N GLU A 118 20.01 -19.84 -3.81
CA GLU A 118 20.39 -19.80 -5.22
C GLU A 118 19.46 -18.86 -6.01
N TRP A 119 19.94 -17.65 -6.23
CA TRP A 119 19.32 -16.61 -7.04
C TRP A 119 19.82 -16.71 -8.49
N THR A 120 18.93 -16.62 -9.49
CA THR A 120 19.34 -16.71 -10.92
C THR A 120 18.94 -15.48 -11.71
N ASP A 121 19.85 -14.87 -12.48
CA ASP A 121 19.59 -13.70 -13.31
C ASP A 121 18.30 -13.79 -14.13
N LEU A 122 17.56 -12.68 -14.23
CA LEU A 122 16.36 -12.59 -15.06
C LEU A 122 16.69 -11.89 -16.39
N PRO A 123 16.72 -12.63 -17.52
CA PRO A 123 16.82 -12.01 -18.83
C PRO A 123 15.68 -11.01 -19.08
N THR A 124 15.96 -9.94 -19.82
CA THR A 124 14.96 -8.91 -20.14
C THR A 124 13.78 -9.42 -20.97
N ASP A 125 13.98 -10.50 -21.72
CA ASP A 125 12.98 -11.19 -22.53
C ASP A 125 12.32 -12.38 -21.79
N ALA A 126 12.65 -12.58 -20.52
CA ALA A 126 12.14 -13.69 -19.75
C ALA A 126 10.62 -13.60 -19.54
N THR A 127 9.97 -14.75 -19.70
CA THR A 127 8.55 -14.91 -19.42
C THR A 127 8.32 -14.93 -17.92
N ALA A 128 7.45 -14.02 -17.46
CA ALA A 128 7.08 -13.91 -16.06
C ALA A 128 6.41 -15.21 -15.59
N THR A 129 6.87 -15.75 -14.46
CA THR A 129 6.27 -16.93 -13.81
C THR A 129 5.47 -16.52 -12.57
N ARG A 130 4.43 -17.29 -12.24
CA ARG A 130 3.66 -17.08 -10.99
C ARG A 130 4.48 -17.48 -9.78
N PHE A 131 4.18 -16.85 -8.64
CA PHE A 131 4.79 -17.14 -7.35
C PHE A 131 6.32 -17.03 -7.40
N SER A 132 6.77 -15.94 -8.03
CA SER A 132 8.19 -15.64 -8.21
C SER A 132 8.66 -14.71 -7.11
N TRP A 133 9.87 -14.94 -6.64
CA TRP A 133 10.58 -13.99 -5.79
C TRP A 133 11.59 -13.25 -6.64
N TYR A 134 11.59 -11.93 -6.51
CA TYR A 134 12.50 -11.01 -7.16
C TYR A 134 13.33 -10.30 -6.11
N LYS A 135 14.64 -10.26 -6.35
CA LYS A 135 15.55 -9.34 -5.67
C LYS A 135 15.91 -8.26 -6.70
N ILE A 136 15.67 -7.01 -6.35
CA ILE A 136 15.66 -5.90 -7.32
C ILE A 136 16.92 -5.04 -7.14
N PHE A 137 17.50 -4.63 -8.27
CA PHE A 137 18.71 -3.81 -8.33
C PHE A 137 18.40 -2.50 -9.07
N PHE A 138 18.83 -1.38 -8.49
CA PHE A 138 18.78 -0.09 -9.15
C PHE A 138 20.19 0.28 -9.56
N VAL A 139 20.44 0.33 -10.86
CA VAL A 139 21.74 0.76 -11.38
C VAL A 139 21.65 2.26 -11.67
N TYR A 140 22.57 3.03 -11.07
CA TYR A 140 22.72 4.45 -11.35
C TYR A 140 23.57 4.64 -12.60
N THR A 141 22.97 5.07 -13.71
CA THR A 141 23.69 5.37 -14.95
C THR A 141 24.05 6.85 -14.99
N ILE A 142 25.35 7.16 -14.80
CA ILE A 142 25.90 8.54 -14.71
C ILE A 142 25.55 9.41 -15.94
N LEU A 143 25.26 8.79 -17.09
CA LEU A 143 24.99 9.50 -18.35
C LEU A 143 23.54 10.00 -18.54
N GLN A 144 22.58 9.61 -17.69
CA GLN A 144 21.16 9.91 -17.90
C GLN A 144 20.45 10.58 -16.71
N GLN A 145 21.11 10.76 -15.55
CA GLN A 145 20.46 11.23 -14.30
C GLN A 145 19.16 10.46 -13.97
N GLN A 146 19.10 9.16 -14.30
CA GLN A 146 17.91 8.32 -14.13
C GLN A 146 18.32 6.93 -13.58
N TYR A 147 17.52 6.40 -12.66
CA TYR A 147 17.67 5.03 -12.14
C TYR A 147 17.13 4.04 -13.18
N VAL A 148 17.95 3.07 -13.59
CA VAL A 148 17.51 1.95 -14.44
C VAL A 148 17.38 0.72 -13.56
N VAL A 149 16.22 0.05 -13.62
CA VAL A 149 15.99 -1.20 -12.90
C VAL A 149 16.64 -2.33 -13.68
N LEU A 150 17.58 -3.04 -13.06
CA LEU A 150 18.08 -4.30 -13.55
C LEU A 150 17.61 -5.38 -12.57
N VAL A 151 16.97 -6.42 -13.07
CA VAL A 151 16.58 -7.57 -12.24
C VAL A 151 17.51 -8.70 -12.59
N THR A 152 18.48 -8.92 -11.71
CA THR A 152 19.50 -9.95 -11.91
C THR A 152 19.25 -11.12 -10.96
N SER A 153 18.05 -11.30 -10.39
CA SER A 153 17.74 -12.60 -9.80
C SER A 153 16.28 -12.98 -9.55
N VAL A 154 15.95 -14.23 -9.86
CA VAL A 154 14.67 -14.93 -9.59
C VAL A 154 14.93 -16.23 -8.83
N PHE A 155 14.06 -16.53 -7.87
CA PHE A 155 13.99 -17.87 -7.27
C PHE A 155 12.76 -18.61 -7.82
N LYS A 156 12.98 -19.71 -8.57
CA LYS A 156 11.90 -20.54 -9.14
C LYS A 156 11.59 -21.73 -8.23
N THR A 157 10.34 -21.86 -7.81
CA THR A 157 9.95 -22.87 -6.81
C THR A 157 9.65 -24.28 -7.33
N LEU A 158 9.90 -24.62 -8.60
CA LEU A 158 9.71 -26.00 -9.10
C LEU A 158 10.77 -26.42 -10.14
N SER A 159 11.65 -27.33 -9.70
CA SER A 159 12.45 -28.34 -10.42
C SER A 159 12.89 -28.07 -11.88
N THR A 160 14.15 -27.65 -12.09
CA THR A 160 15.25 -28.47 -12.65
C THR A 160 16.54 -27.64 -12.77
N PHE A 161 17.67 -28.28 -12.46
CA PHE A 161 19.04 -27.77 -12.49
C PHE A 161 19.45 -27.21 -13.86
N PHE A 162 20.02 -26.00 -13.89
CA PHE A 162 21.09 -25.62 -14.80
C PHE A 162 22.03 -24.62 -14.10
N LEU A 163 23.29 -25.04 -13.91
CA LEU A 163 24.39 -24.20 -13.45
C LEU A 163 24.87 -23.33 -14.60
N PHE A 164 24.88 -22.01 -14.40
CA PHE A 164 25.93 -21.15 -14.95
C PHE A 164 26.35 -20.16 -13.86
N VAL A 165 27.62 -20.26 -13.47
CA VAL A 165 28.29 -19.27 -12.61
C VAL A 165 28.84 -18.18 -13.52
N VAL A 166 28.44 -16.93 -13.28
CA VAL A 166 29.26 -15.77 -13.61
C VAL A 166 29.42 -14.94 -12.35
N SER A 167 30.63 -14.96 -11.82
CA SER A 167 31.08 -14.08 -10.75
C SER A 167 31.34 -12.70 -11.35
N SER A 168 30.54 -11.73 -10.96
CA SER A 168 30.95 -10.32 -10.91
C SER A 168 30.22 -9.69 -9.73
N SER A 169 30.99 -9.18 -8.79
CA SER A 169 30.57 -8.44 -7.60
C SER A 169 29.73 -7.22 -7.99
N ILE A 170 28.41 -7.41 -8.14
CA ILE A 170 27.45 -6.35 -8.41
C ILE A 170 26.75 -6.04 -7.08
N GLN A 171 26.96 -4.84 -6.58
CA GLN A 171 26.42 -4.38 -5.31
C GLN A 171 24.89 -4.44 -5.34
N THR A 172 24.32 -5.21 -4.41
CA THR A 172 22.98 -5.80 -4.54
C THR A 172 21.84 -4.92 -4.02
N TYR A 173 22.01 -3.61 -4.07
CA TYR A 173 21.33 -2.69 -3.17
C TYR A 173 21.05 -1.31 -3.80
N PHE A 174 20.14 -0.53 -3.19
CA PHE A 174 19.81 0.83 -3.63
C PHE A 174 20.12 1.89 -2.56
N ASP A 175 20.38 3.10 -3.02
CA ASP A 175 20.60 4.26 -2.15
C ASP A 175 19.29 4.94 -1.80
N ALA A 176 19.16 5.40 -0.56
CA ALA A 176 17.99 6.16 -0.16
C ALA A 176 17.94 7.48 -0.95
N PRO A 177 16.77 7.86 -1.51
CA PRO A 177 16.61 9.18 -2.10
C PRO A 177 17.01 10.26 -1.09
N GLY A 178 17.78 11.25 -1.55
CA GLY A 178 18.20 12.38 -0.73
C GLY A 178 17.02 13.15 -0.11
N GLY A 179 17.33 14.01 0.85
CA GLY A 179 16.34 14.84 1.54
C GLY A 179 15.53 14.10 2.60
N LEU A 180 14.41 14.70 3.02
CA LEU A 180 13.58 14.22 4.13
C LEU A 180 12.14 13.86 3.71
N ASP A 181 11.81 14.00 2.42
CA ASP A 181 10.48 13.78 1.85
C ASP A 181 10.01 12.32 1.94
N PRO A 182 8.74 12.01 2.16
CA PRO A 182 8.28 10.62 2.18
C PRO A 182 8.70 9.83 0.93
N VAL A 183 9.19 8.60 1.15
CA VAL A 183 9.60 7.71 0.06
C VAL A 183 8.45 6.73 -0.21
N ALA A 184 8.21 6.45 -1.48
CA ALA A 184 7.25 5.44 -1.91
C ALA A 184 7.84 4.58 -3.04
N LEU A 185 7.43 3.32 -3.05
CA LEU A 185 7.70 2.36 -4.11
C LEU A 185 6.54 2.35 -5.09
N ASP A 186 6.82 2.57 -6.36
CA ASP A 186 5.87 2.44 -7.46
C ASP A 186 5.88 0.99 -7.95
N LEU A 187 4.75 0.32 -7.75
CA LEU A 187 4.49 -1.06 -8.13
C LEU A 187 3.40 -1.16 -9.21
N SER A 188 3.09 -0.07 -9.91
CA SER A 188 2.05 -0.02 -10.98
C SER A 188 2.21 -1.11 -12.05
N SER A 189 3.45 -1.51 -12.36
CA SER A 189 3.77 -2.57 -13.33
C SER A 189 3.55 -3.99 -12.82
N MET A 190 3.45 -4.15 -11.49
CA MET A 190 3.31 -5.44 -10.83
C MET A 190 1.84 -5.88 -10.80
N GLY A 191 1.56 -7.04 -10.23
CA GLY A 191 0.20 -7.57 -10.11
C GLY A 191 -0.27 -7.67 -8.67
N LYS A 192 0.15 -8.71 -7.97
CA LYS A 192 -0.24 -8.93 -6.58
C LYS A 192 0.87 -9.62 -5.83
N GLY A 193 1.12 -9.19 -4.60
CA GLY A 193 2.04 -9.92 -3.75
C GLY A 193 2.45 -9.17 -2.51
N GLN A 194 3.71 -9.33 -2.13
CA GLN A 194 4.29 -8.79 -0.89
C GLN A 194 5.65 -8.17 -1.18
N VAL A 195 6.02 -7.14 -0.42
CA VAL A 195 7.29 -6.43 -0.58
C VAL A 195 7.98 -6.20 0.75
N TRP A 196 9.31 -6.31 0.74
CA TRP A 196 10.18 -6.08 1.88
C TRP A 196 11.32 -5.13 1.51
N VAL A 197 11.67 -4.26 2.46
CA VAL A 197 12.86 -3.40 2.40
C VAL A 197 13.70 -3.68 3.63
N ASN A 198 14.97 -4.06 3.46
CA ASN A 198 15.89 -4.37 4.57
C ASN A 198 15.31 -5.40 5.57
N GLY A 199 14.59 -6.40 5.09
CA GLY A 199 13.89 -7.39 5.92
C GLY A 199 12.57 -6.91 6.54
N HIS A 200 12.24 -5.63 6.48
CA HIS A 200 10.97 -5.10 6.97
C HIS A 200 9.87 -5.29 5.93
N HIS A 201 8.76 -5.91 6.35
CA HIS A 201 7.59 -6.10 5.50
C HIS A 201 6.85 -4.77 5.29
N ILE A 202 6.93 -4.22 4.08
CA ILE A 202 6.27 -2.96 3.69
C ILE A 202 4.77 -3.15 3.56
N GLY A 203 4.36 -4.33 3.08
CA GLY A 203 2.96 -4.70 2.99
C GLY A 203 2.62 -5.53 1.77
N ARG A 204 1.33 -5.82 1.65
CA ARG A 204 0.75 -6.48 0.48
C ARG A 204 0.43 -5.44 -0.57
N TYR A 205 0.85 -5.69 -1.80
CA TYR A 205 0.47 -4.89 -2.95
C TYR A 205 -0.54 -5.61 -3.82
N TRP A 206 -1.43 -4.84 -4.43
CA TRP A 206 -2.36 -5.35 -5.41
C TRP A 206 -2.82 -4.24 -6.36
N THR A 207 -2.33 -4.27 -7.59
CA THR A 207 -2.68 -3.34 -8.67
C THR A 207 -3.97 -3.77 -9.36
N LEU A 208 -5.10 -3.58 -8.67
CA LEU A 208 -6.42 -3.68 -9.29
C LEU A 208 -7.02 -2.30 -9.47
N ASN A 209 -7.27 -1.94 -10.72
CA ASN A 209 -8.06 -0.77 -11.05
C ASN A 209 -9.49 -0.95 -10.55
N ALA A 210 -9.96 -0.03 -9.71
CA ALA A 210 -11.36 0.02 -9.32
C ALA A 210 -12.24 0.23 -10.58
N PRO A 211 -13.43 -0.40 -10.66
CA PRO A 211 -14.37 -0.15 -11.76
C PRO A 211 -14.68 1.35 -11.88
N LYS A 212 -14.75 1.86 -13.11
CA LYS A 212 -15.10 3.27 -13.39
C LYS A 212 -16.56 3.59 -13.05
N ASP A 213 -17.41 2.57 -13.01
CA ASP A 213 -18.85 2.70 -12.79
C ASP A 213 -19.20 2.65 -11.30
N GLY A 214 -20.20 3.44 -10.89
CA GLY A 214 -20.70 3.50 -9.50
C GLY A 214 -20.27 4.74 -8.72
N CYS A 215 -19.41 5.58 -9.28
CA CYS A 215 -19.18 6.94 -8.78
C CYS A 215 -20.24 7.89 -9.38
N GLN A 216 -21.43 7.98 -8.78
CA GLN A 216 -22.27 9.17 -8.99
C GLN A 216 -21.63 10.36 -8.25
N THR A 217 -21.94 11.59 -8.69
CA THR A 217 -21.30 12.86 -8.32
C THR A 217 -21.10 13.02 -6.80
N CYS A 218 -19.98 12.53 -6.29
CA CYS A 218 -19.46 12.73 -4.92
C CYS A 218 -17.92 12.59 -4.92
N ASP A 219 -17.28 13.62 -4.37
CA ASP A 219 -15.86 13.93 -4.13
C ASP A 219 -15.18 12.93 -3.13
N TYR A 220 -13.85 12.79 -2.93
CA TYR A 220 -12.80 13.81 -2.69
C TYR A 220 -11.33 13.37 -2.90
N ARG A 221 -11.07 12.22 -3.55
CA ARG A 221 -9.69 11.67 -3.70
C ARG A 221 -9.36 11.12 -5.10
N GLY A 222 -10.25 11.28 -6.07
CA GLY A 222 -10.17 10.50 -7.32
C GLY A 222 -10.32 9.00 -7.07
N ALA A 223 -10.21 8.19 -8.12
CA ALA A 223 -10.14 6.74 -7.97
C ALA A 223 -8.91 6.37 -7.11
N TYR A 224 -9.09 5.55 -6.09
CA TYR A 224 -7.98 5.02 -5.31
C TYR A 224 -7.11 4.17 -6.23
N ASP A 225 -5.88 4.64 -6.45
CA ASP A 225 -4.88 3.97 -7.26
C ASP A 225 -3.78 3.47 -6.32
N SER A 226 -3.78 2.17 -6.01
CA SER A 226 -2.84 1.54 -5.08
C SER A 226 -1.53 1.17 -5.74
N ASP A 227 -1.00 2.06 -6.56
CA ASP A 227 0.22 1.80 -7.30
C ASP A 227 1.46 2.22 -6.52
N LYS A 228 1.30 3.04 -5.48
CA LYS A 228 2.41 3.57 -4.68
C LYS A 228 2.33 3.12 -3.22
N TYR A 229 3.42 2.57 -2.71
CA TYR A 229 3.53 1.95 -1.39
C TYR A 229 4.57 2.68 -0.54
N HIS A 230 4.17 3.19 0.63
CA HIS A 230 5.05 3.99 1.48
C HIS A 230 6.21 3.16 2.06
N ILE A 231 7.43 3.69 1.96
CA ILE A 231 8.61 3.17 2.66
C ILE A 231 8.96 4.15 3.80
N PRO A 232 8.86 3.75 5.08
CA PRO A 232 9.31 4.57 6.18
C PRO A 232 10.80 4.90 6.05
N ARG A 233 11.17 6.18 6.11
CA ARG A 233 12.58 6.60 5.99
C ARG A 233 13.48 5.97 7.05
N SER A 234 12.96 5.70 8.25
CA SER A 234 13.69 5.03 9.33
C SER A 234 14.07 3.58 9.01
N TRP A 235 13.50 2.97 7.97
CA TRP A 235 13.86 1.62 7.51
C TRP A 235 14.91 1.66 6.40
N LEU A 236 15.28 2.85 5.93
CA LEU A 236 16.29 3.05 4.90
C LEU A 236 17.63 3.44 5.54
N GLN A 237 18.69 2.84 5.03
CA GLN A 237 20.07 3.25 5.21
C GLN A 237 20.45 4.23 4.09
N ALA A 238 21.55 4.97 4.25
CA ALA A 238 22.00 5.93 3.24
C ALA A 238 22.27 5.26 1.88
N SER A 239 22.97 4.13 1.92
CA SER A 239 23.23 3.24 0.80
C SER A 239 22.86 1.81 1.18
N ASP A 240 23.04 0.90 0.24
CA ASP A 240 23.01 -0.54 0.50
C ASP A 240 21.66 -1.08 1.05
N ASN A 241 20.53 -0.53 0.56
CA ASN A 241 19.19 -1.04 0.90
C ASN A 241 18.75 -2.22 0.03
N LEU A 242 18.26 -3.28 0.66
CA LEU A 242 17.77 -4.50 0.01
C LEU A 242 16.28 -4.37 -0.30
N LEU A 243 15.88 -4.59 -1.56
CA LEU A 243 14.48 -4.69 -1.98
C LEU A 243 14.17 -6.13 -2.46
N VAL A 244 13.23 -6.79 -1.77
CA VAL A 244 12.74 -8.12 -2.15
C VAL A 244 11.23 -8.06 -2.37
N VAL A 245 10.79 -8.61 -3.48
CA VAL A 245 9.39 -8.62 -3.91
C VAL A 245 8.96 -10.05 -4.19
N PHE A 246 7.82 -10.45 -3.65
CA PHE A 246 7.14 -11.67 -4.03
C PHE A 246 5.95 -11.34 -4.92
N GLU A 247 5.87 -11.93 -6.11
CA GLU A 247 4.82 -11.71 -7.11
C GLU A 247 4.01 -13.00 -7.36
N GLU A 248 2.71 -12.92 -7.09
CA GLU A 248 1.75 -14.03 -7.22
C GLU A 248 1.19 -14.20 -8.65
N THR A 249 1.39 -13.19 -9.50
CA THR A 249 0.90 -13.17 -10.89
C THR A 249 2.06 -13.26 -11.88
N GLU A 250 1.77 -13.12 -13.18
CA GLU A 250 2.76 -13.25 -14.26
C GLU A 250 3.22 -11.85 -14.68
N LYS A 251 3.78 -11.11 -13.73
CA LYS A 251 4.31 -9.76 -13.94
C LYS A 251 5.81 -9.70 -13.68
N ASN A 252 6.47 -8.80 -14.42
CA ASN A 252 7.91 -8.60 -14.38
C ASN A 252 8.27 -7.31 -13.61
N PRO A 253 9.36 -7.32 -12.84
CA PRO A 253 9.76 -6.22 -11.95
C PRO A 253 10.49 -5.04 -12.63
N PHE A 254 10.69 -5.05 -13.96
CA PHE A 254 11.58 -4.10 -14.67
C PHE A 254 11.16 -2.63 -14.60
N GLU A 255 9.89 -2.34 -14.29
CA GLU A 255 9.38 -0.96 -14.22
C GLU A 255 9.17 -0.46 -12.78
N ILE A 256 9.54 -1.26 -11.78
CA ILE A 256 9.43 -0.86 -10.37
C ILE A 256 10.35 0.34 -10.11
N SER A 257 9.84 1.42 -9.51
CA SER A 257 10.66 2.61 -9.25
C SER A 257 10.48 3.15 -7.84
N ILE A 258 11.54 3.74 -7.28
CA ILE A 258 11.48 4.43 -6.00
C ILE A 258 11.30 5.92 -6.28
N LYS A 259 10.28 6.52 -5.67
CA LYS A 259 9.94 7.93 -5.83
C LYS A 259 9.97 8.63 -4.48
N SER A 260 10.69 9.74 -4.38
CA SER A 260 10.51 10.70 -3.29
C SER A 260 9.32 11.58 -3.60
N GLN A 261 8.34 11.64 -2.69
CA GLN A 261 7.16 12.47 -2.87
C GLN A 261 7.39 13.84 -2.22
N TYR A 262 7.92 14.79 -2.99
CA TYR A 262 7.92 16.20 -2.61
C TYR A 262 6.52 16.79 -2.83
N ARG A 263 5.89 17.32 -1.79
CA ARG A 263 4.66 18.11 -1.93
C ARG A 263 5.00 19.60 -1.83
N GLU A 264 5.18 20.23 -2.99
CA GLU A 264 5.29 21.69 -3.08
C GLU A 264 4.08 22.38 -2.45
N THR A 265 2.91 21.73 -2.46
CA THR A 265 1.66 22.26 -1.92
C THR A 265 1.11 21.35 -0.81
N ILE A 266 0.82 21.94 0.35
CA ILE A 266 0.12 21.28 1.45
C ILE A 266 -1.27 21.88 1.62
N CYS A 267 -2.22 21.04 2.00
CA CYS A 267 -3.61 21.42 2.22
C CYS A 267 -4.14 20.78 3.50
N ALA A 268 -5.08 21.43 4.15
CA ALA A 268 -5.85 20.84 5.23
C ALA A 268 -7.25 21.48 5.31
N GLU A 269 -8.19 20.73 5.87
CA GLU A 269 -9.56 21.15 6.09
C GLU A 269 -10.05 20.68 7.46
N VAL A 270 -10.56 21.59 8.29
CA VAL A 270 -11.10 21.26 9.63
C VAL A 270 -12.37 22.06 9.88
N SER A 271 -13.42 21.38 10.33
CA SER A 271 -14.73 21.96 10.65
C SER A 271 -14.88 22.21 12.15
N GLU A 272 -15.71 23.21 12.52
CA GLU A 272 -16.06 23.54 13.91
C GLU A 272 -16.64 22.34 14.68
N ASN A 273 -17.25 21.37 13.98
CA ASN A 273 -17.83 20.16 14.59
C ASN A 273 -16.87 18.97 14.69
N TYR A 274 -15.60 19.12 14.29
CA TYR A 274 -14.60 18.05 14.44
C TYR A 274 -14.24 17.87 15.92
N TYR A 275 -13.67 16.72 16.26
CA TYR A 275 -13.12 16.52 17.59
C TYR A 275 -11.83 17.35 17.75
N PRO A 276 -11.55 17.85 18.97
CA PRO A 276 -10.27 18.48 19.26
C PRO A 276 -9.12 17.45 19.15
N PRO A 277 -7.88 17.91 18.96
CA PRO A 277 -6.70 17.03 18.88
C PRO A 277 -6.60 16.06 20.06
N LEU A 278 -6.10 14.85 19.83
CA LEU A 278 -6.02 13.79 20.86
C LEU A 278 -5.27 14.22 22.14
N HIS A 279 -4.28 15.11 22.05
CA HIS A 279 -3.58 15.63 23.23
C HIS A 279 -4.48 16.48 24.13
N ALA A 280 -5.56 17.07 23.61
CA ALA A 280 -6.57 17.75 24.40
C ALA A 280 -7.38 16.78 25.29
N TRP A 281 -7.39 15.48 24.93
CA TRP A 281 -8.06 14.42 25.69
C TRP A 281 -7.21 13.92 26.85
N SER A 282 -5.89 14.18 26.83
CA SER A 282 -4.95 13.74 27.87
C SER A 282 -4.85 14.66 29.10
N LEU A 283 -5.65 15.73 29.20
CA LEU A 283 -5.65 16.62 30.36
C LEU A 283 -6.78 16.27 31.35
N PRO A 284 -6.49 15.83 32.59
CA PRO A 284 -7.49 15.75 33.63
C PRO A 284 -7.75 17.16 34.17
N LYS A 285 -8.67 17.91 33.57
CA LYS A 285 -9.26 19.08 34.25
C LYS A 285 -10.32 18.59 35.24
N THR A 286 -9.86 18.06 36.37
CA THR A 286 -10.73 17.70 37.50
C THR A 286 -11.16 18.96 38.24
N SER A 287 -12.35 19.45 37.95
CA SER A 287 -13.19 20.12 38.94
C SER A 287 -14.45 19.28 39.10
N ASN A 288 -14.51 18.48 40.16
CA ASN A 288 -15.68 17.67 40.56
C ASN A 288 -16.18 16.59 39.57
N GLY A 289 -15.29 15.69 39.13
CA GLY A 289 -15.71 14.39 38.55
C GLY A 289 -16.47 14.44 37.22
N THR A 290 -16.64 15.61 36.61
CA THR A 290 -17.23 15.77 35.28
C THR A 290 -16.15 16.22 34.31
N ILE A 291 -15.82 15.39 33.32
CA ILE A 291 -14.98 15.80 32.19
C ILE A 291 -15.81 16.77 31.34
N SER A 292 -15.57 18.08 31.50
CA SER A 292 -16.20 19.08 30.65
C SER A 292 -15.46 19.16 29.32
N LEU A 293 -15.88 18.35 28.34
CA LEU A 293 -15.47 18.44 26.93
C LEU A 293 -16.04 19.69 26.22
N LYS A 294 -16.78 20.56 26.93
CA LYS A 294 -17.48 21.72 26.36
C LYS A 294 -16.56 22.85 25.86
N HIS A 295 -15.25 22.77 26.04
CA HIS A 295 -14.33 23.90 25.85
C HIS A 295 -13.05 23.61 25.06
N THR A 296 -12.97 22.50 24.33
CA THR A 296 -11.80 22.19 23.49
C THR A 296 -12.17 22.40 22.03
N VAL A 297 -11.56 23.43 21.43
CA VAL A 297 -11.80 23.88 20.06
C VAL A 297 -10.99 22.99 19.10
N PRO A 298 -11.53 22.58 17.93
CA PRO A 298 -10.76 21.86 16.92
C PRO A 298 -9.56 22.70 16.45
N GLU A 299 -8.48 22.04 16.04
CA GLU A 299 -7.30 22.74 15.52
C GLU A 299 -6.91 22.16 14.16
N ILE A 300 -6.55 23.04 13.23
CA ILE A 300 -5.85 22.66 12.02
C ILE A 300 -4.35 22.66 12.29
N HIS A 301 -3.66 21.60 11.91
CA HIS A 301 -2.20 21.50 11.97
C HIS A 301 -1.65 21.42 10.56
N LEU A 302 -0.77 22.35 10.21
CA LEU A 302 -0.14 22.46 8.90
C LEU A 302 1.37 22.36 9.08
N ARG A 303 2.02 21.55 8.25
CA ARG A 303 3.45 21.28 8.34
C ARG A 303 4.04 21.01 6.96
N CYS A 304 5.12 21.71 6.66
CA CYS A 304 6.03 21.40 5.57
C CYS A 304 7.02 20.31 5.99
N ASP A 305 7.54 19.59 4.99
CA ASP A 305 8.63 18.63 5.19
C ASP A 305 9.86 19.29 5.83
N ALA A 306 10.69 18.49 6.49
CA ALA A 306 11.84 19.02 7.21
C ALA A 306 12.85 19.70 6.29
N GLY A 307 13.32 20.89 6.69
CA GLY A 307 14.13 21.79 5.87
C GLY A 307 13.33 22.79 5.03
N ASN A 308 12.01 22.65 4.95
CA ASN A 308 11.13 23.53 4.20
C ASN A 308 10.32 24.44 5.12
N THR A 309 9.99 25.63 4.63
CA THR A 309 9.10 26.58 5.29
C THR A 309 7.93 26.93 4.40
N ILE A 310 6.83 27.32 5.00
CA ILE A 310 5.64 27.79 4.30
C ILE A 310 5.98 29.11 3.61
N SER A 311 5.97 29.10 2.29
CA SER A 311 6.46 30.18 1.43
C SER A 311 5.34 31.07 0.91
N SER A 312 4.14 30.53 0.72
CA SER A 312 2.96 31.32 0.36
C SER A 312 1.65 30.62 0.71
N VAL A 313 0.62 31.40 0.99
CA VAL A 313 -0.76 30.91 1.12
C VAL A 313 -1.45 31.06 -0.23
N LYS A 314 -1.92 29.95 -0.81
CA LYS A 314 -2.67 29.95 -2.08
C LYS A 314 -4.17 30.16 -1.84
N PHE A 315 -4.70 29.53 -0.81
CA PHE A 315 -6.11 29.60 -0.47
C PHE A 315 -6.30 29.54 1.06
N ALA A 316 -7.24 30.32 1.57
CA ALA A 316 -7.69 30.23 2.94
C ALA A 316 -9.14 30.74 3.02
N SER A 317 -10.04 29.91 3.55
CA SER A 317 -11.43 30.30 3.75
C SER A 317 -12.01 29.62 4.97
N TYR A 318 -12.41 30.42 5.95
CA TYR A 318 -13.23 30.02 7.10
C TYR A 318 -14.69 30.38 6.82
N GLY A 319 -15.55 29.38 6.69
CA GLY A 319 -16.94 29.57 6.29
C GLY A 319 -17.50 28.30 5.66
N THR A 320 -18.01 28.40 4.44
CA THR A 320 -18.52 27.23 3.68
C THR A 320 -17.72 26.99 2.40
N PRO A 321 -16.39 26.85 2.44
CA PRO A 321 -15.58 26.56 1.26
C PRO A 321 -16.06 25.30 0.53
N GLN A 322 -15.80 25.24 -0.78
CA GLN A 322 -16.19 24.12 -1.65
C GLN A 322 -14.98 23.60 -2.41
N GLY A 323 -15.08 22.36 -2.90
CA GLY A 323 -14.01 21.71 -3.66
C GLY A 323 -13.00 21.02 -2.75
N SER A 324 -11.82 20.74 -3.30
CA SER A 324 -10.77 19.95 -2.67
C SER A 324 -9.39 20.56 -2.90
N CYS A 325 -8.35 20.01 -2.25
CA CYS A 325 -6.97 20.52 -2.36
C CYS A 325 -6.55 20.76 -3.81
N GLN A 326 -5.94 21.92 -4.09
CA GLN A 326 -5.60 22.44 -5.43
C GLN A 326 -6.79 22.94 -6.27
N ASN A 327 -8.02 22.78 -5.80
CA ASN A 327 -9.24 23.22 -6.48
C ASN A 327 -10.28 23.76 -5.47
N PHE A 328 -9.80 24.40 -4.40
CA PHE A 328 -10.69 25.04 -3.44
C PHE A 328 -11.31 26.30 -4.03
N SER A 329 -12.58 26.52 -3.71
CA SER A 329 -13.31 27.73 -4.04
C SER A 329 -14.01 28.28 -2.82
N ARG A 330 -14.19 29.61 -2.80
CA ARG A 330 -14.95 30.27 -1.75
C ARG A 330 -16.42 29.92 -1.92
N GLY A 331 -17.08 29.54 -0.84
CA GLY A 331 -18.54 29.43 -0.84
C GLY A 331 -19.23 30.72 -0.43
N ASN A 332 -20.54 30.62 -0.25
CA ASN A 332 -21.41 31.77 0.06
C ASN A 332 -21.13 32.40 1.44
N CYS A 333 -20.55 31.64 2.36
CA CYS A 333 -20.04 32.16 3.63
C CYS A 333 -18.52 32.12 3.65
N HIS A 334 -17.90 33.25 4.00
CA HIS A 334 -16.46 33.41 4.11
C HIS A 334 -16.12 34.54 5.10
N SER A 335 -15.24 34.27 6.06
CA SER A 335 -14.66 35.33 6.89
C SER A 335 -13.58 36.09 6.10
N PRO A 336 -13.65 37.42 6.01
CA PRO A 336 -12.63 38.22 5.31
C PRO A 336 -11.24 38.11 5.97
N ASN A 337 -11.15 37.72 7.24
CA ASN A 337 -9.89 37.55 7.96
C ASN A 337 -9.22 36.18 7.71
N SER A 338 -9.85 35.30 6.93
CA SER A 338 -9.33 33.92 6.73
C SER A 338 -7.89 33.91 6.25
N PHE A 339 -7.56 34.74 5.26
CA PHE A 339 -6.22 34.80 4.69
C PHE A 339 -5.21 35.41 5.65
N SER A 340 -5.55 36.51 6.33
CA SER A 340 -4.63 37.20 7.23
C SER A 340 -4.30 36.35 8.45
N VAL A 341 -5.29 35.68 9.05
CA VAL A 341 -5.09 34.76 10.18
C VAL A 341 -4.17 33.62 9.79
N VAL A 342 -4.42 32.95 8.67
CA VAL A 342 -3.58 31.84 8.20
C VAL A 342 -2.17 32.32 7.86
N SER A 343 -2.05 33.43 7.14
CA SER A 343 -0.76 34.01 6.75
C SER A 343 0.08 34.35 7.98
N GLN A 344 -0.50 35.05 8.95
CA GLN A 344 0.19 35.44 10.18
C GLN A 344 0.63 34.24 11.03
N ALA A 345 -0.18 33.18 11.08
CA ALA A 345 0.14 32.00 11.85
C ALA A 345 1.23 31.13 11.19
N CYS A 346 1.30 31.10 9.86
CA CYS A 346 1.99 30.06 9.11
C CYS A 346 3.18 30.54 8.26
N MET A 347 3.17 31.75 7.71
CA MET A 347 4.20 32.21 6.79
C MET A 347 5.61 32.18 7.41
N GLY A 348 6.57 31.65 6.65
CA GLY A 348 7.99 31.54 7.06
C GLY A 348 8.26 30.48 8.13
N ARG A 349 7.25 29.74 8.58
CA ARG A 349 7.41 28.67 9.58
C ARG A 349 7.36 27.31 8.91
N GLN A 350 8.03 26.33 9.50
CA GLN A 350 7.92 24.93 9.04
C GLN A 350 6.55 24.32 9.41
N SER A 351 6.01 24.70 10.57
CA SER A 351 4.72 24.21 11.04
C SER A 351 3.95 25.30 11.79
N CYS A 352 2.63 25.24 11.72
CA CYS A 352 1.72 26.13 12.44
C CYS A 352 0.45 25.37 12.86
N SER A 353 -0.24 25.91 13.86
CA SER A 353 -1.57 25.46 14.28
C SER A 353 -2.52 26.65 14.42
N ILE A 354 -3.78 26.44 14.09
CA ILE A 354 -4.83 27.46 14.17
C ILE A 354 -6.08 26.82 14.75
N SER A 355 -6.64 27.40 15.82
CA SER A 355 -7.87 26.92 16.41
C SER A 355 -9.09 27.37 15.60
N ILE A 356 -10.03 26.46 15.37
CA ILE A 356 -11.20 26.65 14.50
C ILE A 356 -12.34 27.25 15.32
N SER A 357 -12.40 28.57 15.40
CA SER A 357 -13.47 29.27 16.10
C SER A 357 -13.75 30.66 15.54
N ASN A 358 -14.97 31.13 15.72
CA ASN A 358 -15.39 32.49 15.33
C ASN A 358 -14.50 33.58 15.95
N ALA A 359 -14.03 33.40 17.18
CA ALA A 359 -13.17 34.38 17.85
C ALA A 359 -11.84 34.59 17.11
N VAL A 360 -11.21 33.51 16.64
CA VAL A 360 -9.94 33.55 15.89
C VAL A 360 -10.10 34.27 14.55
N PHE A 361 -11.26 34.13 13.90
CA PHE A 361 -11.53 34.74 12.59
C PHE A 361 -12.25 36.09 12.65
N GLY A 362 -12.33 36.71 13.84
CA GLY A 362 -12.87 38.06 14.04
C GLY A 362 -14.39 38.16 14.08
N GLY A 363 -15.09 37.05 14.29
CA GLY A 363 -16.55 36.99 14.41
C GLY A 363 -17.15 35.77 13.72
N ASP A 364 -18.46 35.63 13.82
CA ASP A 364 -19.22 34.59 13.10
C ASP A 364 -19.57 35.08 11.69
N PRO A 365 -18.93 34.56 10.62
CA PRO A 365 -19.22 34.94 9.24
C PRO A 365 -20.59 34.46 8.71
N CYS A 366 -21.24 33.48 9.36
CA CYS A 366 -22.55 32.97 8.94
C CYS A 366 -23.30 32.25 10.06
N ARG A 367 -24.15 32.99 10.78
CA ARG A 367 -24.90 32.44 11.93
C ARG A 367 -25.72 31.21 11.57
N GLY A 368 -25.69 30.20 12.44
CA GLY A 368 -26.46 28.96 12.27
C GLY A 368 -25.88 27.96 11.25
N VAL A 369 -24.73 28.28 10.65
CA VAL A 369 -24.01 27.40 9.71
C VAL A 369 -22.71 26.94 10.34
N VAL A 370 -22.43 25.64 10.29
CA VAL A 370 -21.15 25.07 10.73
C VAL A 370 -20.06 25.54 9.76
N LYS A 371 -18.99 26.12 10.29
CA LYS A 371 -17.88 26.62 9.47
C LYS A 371 -16.77 25.61 9.38
N THR A 372 -16.15 25.63 8.22
CA THR A 372 -14.95 24.88 7.91
C THR A 372 -13.86 25.85 7.51
N LEU A 373 -12.66 25.63 8.05
CA LEU A 373 -11.44 26.26 7.56
C LEU A 373 -10.78 25.31 6.54
N SER A 374 -10.71 25.73 5.29
CA SER A 374 -9.91 25.06 4.25
C SER A 374 -8.72 25.94 3.88
N VAL A 375 -7.53 25.34 3.85
CA VAL A 375 -6.26 26.03 3.59
C VAL A 375 -5.47 25.28 2.53
N GLU A 376 -4.87 26.04 1.62
CA GLU A 376 -3.84 25.58 0.67
C GLU A 376 -2.65 26.52 0.73
N MET A 377 -1.45 25.96 0.82
CA MET A 377 -0.21 26.72 0.91
C MET A 377 0.94 26.00 0.22
N ARG A 378 1.97 26.76 -0.14
CA ARG A 378 3.21 26.26 -0.71
C ARG A 378 4.30 26.14 0.34
N CYS A 379 5.10 25.10 0.21
CA CYS A 379 6.36 24.92 0.91
C CYS A 379 7.52 25.22 -0.03
N SER A 380 8.57 25.86 0.48
CA SER A 380 9.85 25.99 -0.22
C SER A 380 11.01 25.71 0.71
N SER A 381 12.12 25.22 0.15
CA SER A 381 13.39 25.12 0.86
C SER A 381 13.91 26.51 1.23
N LEU A 382 14.59 26.60 2.37
CA LEU A 382 15.37 27.78 2.77
C LEU A 382 16.64 27.98 1.92
N SER A 383 16.98 27.04 1.03
CA SER A 383 18.21 27.04 0.23
C SER A 383 18.05 27.59 -1.20
N SER A 384 17.49 28.79 -1.35
CA SER A 384 17.56 29.55 -2.60
C SER A 384 18.02 31.00 -2.40
N THR A 385 19.02 31.21 -1.56
CA THR A 385 19.88 32.40 -1.65
C THR A 385 21.14 32.08 -2.45
N SER A 386 21.12 32.49 -3.72
CA SER A 386 22.25 32.76 -4.63
C SER A 386 23.61 32.10 -4.33
N SER A 387 23.87 30.95 -4.93
CA SER A 387 25.20 30.64 -5.45
C SER A 387 25.30 31.18 -6.89
N ALA A 388 25.24 32.50 -7.04
CA ALA A 388 25.69 33.15 -8.27
C ALA A 388 27.19 33.42 -8.11
N VAL A 389 27.97 32.48 -8.64
CA VAL A 389 29.33 32.58 -9.17
C VAL A 389 29.95 33.98 -9.06
N MET A 390 30.93 34.15 -8.17
CA MET A 390 32.00 35.13 -8.41
C MET A 390 32.89 34.56 -9.51
N LEU A 391 32.97 35.30 -10.61
CA LEU A 391 33.85 35.06 -11.77
C LEU A 391 35.33 35.06 -11.37
#